data_AF-A0A8K0A3Q3-F1
#
_entry.id   AF-A0A8K0A3Q3-F1
#
_cell.length_a   1.000
_cell.length_b   1.000
_cell.length_c   1.000
_cell.angle_alpha   90.00
_cell.angle_beta   90.00
_cell.angle_gamma   90.00
#
_symmetry.space_group_name_H-M   'P 1'
#
loop_
_entity.id
_entity.type
_entity.pdbx_description
1 polymer ?
#
loop_
_entity_poly.entity_id
_entity_poly.type
_entity_poly.pdbx_seq_one_letter_code
_entity_poly.pdbx_strand_id
1 'polypeptide(L)'
;MGMVSTIFTDETLSKIKGNLGIGHTRYSTAGFSELNNCQPFVVDTIHGKIAVAHNGELVNAGPLRQKVMKRGIGLSTGSDSEVITQLLCSIPSDGEPDGPDWQARIRNVMNETLMSYSLVIMTGDCLYAVRDPYGNRPLCIGRLMSGVSFNSPVKNGYDSVSEDIEGWVVSSESCSFQSLGAVYQREVQPGEIVRVTKDGIESICVVSRPNQDPPAFCIFEYVYFARADSIMEGQMVYSVRMRCGRQLAKEAPVEADLVSTVPESATPAAMGYAQQVHIRVASPPVKNPCYMGINIPTKEELIANRLEATKLAECLGATSLVYLTVDGLTLAVREGIENSKDNGVGHCTACLTGKYPVNLEW
;
A
#
# COMPACT_ATOMS: atom_id res chain seq x y z
N MET A 1 -7.87 -24.55 3.38
CA MET A 1 -8.19 -23.17 2.96
C MET A 1 -8.42 -22.33 4.21
N GLY A 2 -7.97 -21.08 4.22
CA GLY A 2 -8.05 -20.23 5.41
C GLY A 2 -7.08 -19.07 5.33
N MET A 3 -6.97 -18.32 6.42
CA MET A 3 -5.97 -17.25 6.55
C MET A 3 -4.56 -17.83 6.57
N VAL A 4 -3.57 -17.02 6.15
CA VAL A 4 -2.15 -17.41 6.10
C VAL A 4 -1.69 -17.99 7.44
N SER A 5 -2.05 -17.35 8.55
CA SER A 5 -1.70 -17.78 9.92
C SER A 5 -2.30 -19.12 10.34
N THR A 6 -3.37 -19.56 9.69
CA THR A 6 -4.00 -20.86 9.95
C THR A 6 -3.42 -21.96 9.06
N ILE A 7 -2.96 -21.61 7.86
CA ILE A 7 -2.46 -22.57 6.87
C ILE A 7 -0.97 -22.90 7.10
N PHE A 8 -0.16 -21.90 7.44
CA PHE A 8 1.27 -22.07 7.65
C PHE A 8 1.58 -22.14 9.14
N THR A 9 1.70 -23.38 9.64
CA THR A 9 2.20 -23.68 10.99
C THR A 9 3.72 -23.82 10.99
N ASP A 10 4.36 -23.76 12.17
CA ASP A 10 5.80 -23.98 12.31
C ASP A 10 6.26 -25.30 11.67
N GLU A 11 5.45 -26.36 11.81
CA GLU A 11 5.71 -27.65 11.18
C GLU A 11 5.73 -27.56 9.65
N THR A 12 4.75 -26.89 9.05
CA THR A 12 4.68 -26.72 7.59
C THR A 12 5.80 -25.81 7.08
N LEU A 13 6.09 -24.71 7.78
CA LEU A 13 7.16 -23.77 7.43
C LEU A 13 8.53 -24.44 7.48
N SER A 14 8.79 -25.31 8.46
CA SER A 14 10.07 -26.04 8.57
C SER A 14 10.37 -26.95 7.37
N LYS A 15 9.33 -27.33 6.61
CA LYS A 15 9.43 -28.16 5.40
C LYS A 15 9.71 -27.34 4.14
N ILE A 16 9.40 -26.05 4.15
CA ILE A 16 9.64 -25.14 3.02
C ILE A 16 11.09 -24.65 3.11
N LYS A 17 11.95 -25.19 2.24
CA LYS A 17 13.38 -24.88 2.18
C LYS A 17 13.73 -24.27 0.83
N GLY A 18 14.74 -23.41 0.82
CA GLY A 18 15.25 -22.75 -0.39
C GLY A 18 15.44 -21.27 -0.18
N ASN A 19 16.07 -20.62 -1.15
CA ASN A 19 16.30 -19.18 -1.23
C ASN A 19 15.43 -18.50 -2.29
N LEU A 20 14.52 -19.24 -2.92
CA LEU A 20 13.60 -18.77 -3.95
C LEU A 20 12.20 -19.33 -3.68
N GLY A 21 11.19 -18.48 -3.76
CA GLY A 21 9.80 -18.88 -3.54
C GLY A 21 8.80 -17.84 -4.03
N ILE A 22 7.59 -18.31 -4.34
CA ILE A 22 6.42 -17.46 -4.62
C ILE A 22 5.25 -17.89 -3.74
N GLY A 23 4.38 -16.95 -3.42
CA GLY A 23 3.20 -17.16 -2.60
C GLY A 23 1.99 -16.41 -3.14
N HIS A 24 0.80 -16.79 -2.71
CA HIS A 24 -0.44 -16.16 -3.14
C HIS A 24 -1.52 -16.21 -2.07
N THR A 25 -2.21 -15.10 -1.86
CA THR A 25 -3.44 -15.02 -1.07
C THR A 25 -4.62 -14.79 -2.00
N ARG A 26 -5.56 -15.75 -2.06
CA ARG A 26 -6.68 -15.71 -3.00
C ARG A 26 -7.88 -14.97 -2.44
N TYR A 27 -8.32 -13.95 -3.16
CA TYR A 27 -9.69 -13.45 -3.10
C TYR A 27 -10.51 -14.19 -4.18
N SER A 28 -11.69 -14.71 -3.85
CA SER A 28 -12.49 -15.50 -4.80
C SER A 28 -13.19 -14.55 -5.78
N THR A 29 -12.61 -14.34 -6.97
CA THR A 29 -13.19 -13.54 -8.06
C THR A 29 -13.94 -14.45 -9.05
N ALA A 30 -13.22 -15.34 -9.73
CA ALA A 30 -13.73 -16.33 -10.67
C ALA A 30 -13.51 -17.77 -10.18
N GLY A 31 -14.50 -18.63 -10.42
CA GLY A 31 -14.55 -20.00 -9.92
C GLY A 31 -14.98 -20.11 -8.46
N PHE A 32 -15.34 -21.32 -8.04
CA PHE A 32 -15.74 -21.58 -6.66
C PHE A 32 -14.55 -21.48 -5.69
N SER A 33 -14.86 -21.21 -4.41
CA SER A 33 -13.91 -21.26 -3.31
C SER A 33 -13.57 -22.72 -2.98
N GLU A 34 -12.78 -23.33 -3.85
CA GLU A 34 -12.32 -24.71 -3.76
C GLU A 34 -10.80 -24.77 -3.66
N LEU A 35 -10.30 -25.84 -3.03
CA LEU A 35 -8.87 -26.03 -2.77
C LEU A 35 -8.06 -26.19 -4.07
N ASN A 36 -8.66 -26.80 -5.10
CA ASN A 36 -8.05 -26.99 -6.42
C ASN A 36 -7.69 -25.67 -7.12
N ASN A 37 -8.39 -24.58 -6.79
CA ASN A 37 -8.20 -23.25 -7.36
C ASN A 37 -7.20 -22.41 -6.54
N CYS A 38 -6.60 -22.97 -5.48
CA CYS A 38 -5.54 -22.29 -4.73
C CYS A 38 -4.26 -22.20 -5.56
N GLN A 39 -3.63 -21.03 -5.52
CA GLN A 39 -2.36 -20.74 -6.19
C GLN A 39 -1.21 -20.78 -5.16
N PRO A 40 0.07 -20.89 -5.58
CA PRO A 40 0.56 -20.96 -6.97
C PRO A 40 0.10 -22.21 -7.72
N PHE A 41 -0.21 -22.06 -9.01
CA PHE A 41 -0.48 -23.21 -9.86
C PHE A 41 0.85 -23.79 -10.36
N VAL A 42 1.04 -25.11 -10.20
CA VAL A 42 2.31 -25.78 -10.48
C VAL A 42 2.10 -26.88 -11.51
N VAL A 43 2.92 -26.91 -12.55
CA VAL A 43 2.92 -27.98 -13.54
C VAL A 43 4.33 -28.45 -13.88
N ASP A 44 4.46 -29.71 -14.24
CA ASP A 44 5.67 -30.26 -14.82
C ASP A 44 5.71 -29.99 -16.33
N THR A 45 6.86 -29.51 -16.80
CA THR A 45 7.14 -29.28 -18.23
C THR A 45 8.36 -30.06 -18.66
N ILE A 46 8.63 -30.09 -19.96
CA ILE A 46 9.88 -30.66 -20.50
C ILE A 46 11.15 -29.93 -20.01
N HIS A 47 10.99 -28.73 -19.45
CA HIS A 47 12.09 -27.90 -18.91
C HIS A 47 12.08 -27.85 -17.37
N GLY A 48 11.36 -28.77 -16.73
CA GLY A 48 11.18 -28.82 -15.27
C GLY A 48 9.89 -28.15 -14.81
N LYS A 49 9.77 -27.95 -13.50
CA LYS A 49 8.57 -27.37 -12.90
C LYS A 49 8.48 -25.87 -13.18
N ILE A 50 7.26 -25.42 -13.41
CA ILE A 50 6.89 -24.01 -13.40
C ILE A 50 5.79 -23.80 -12.36
N ALA A 51 5.94 -22.74 -11.58
CA ALA A 51 4.93 -22.27 -10.64
C ALA A 51 4.51 -20.85 -11.00
N VAL A 52 3.20 -20.59 -11.02
CA VAL A 52 2.65 -19.28 -11.39
C VAL A 52 1.68 -18.81 -10.31
N ALA A 53 1.88 -17.58 -9.83
CA ALA A 53 0.89 -16.84 -9.06
C ALA A 53 0.44 -15.60 -9.84
N HIS A 54 -0.87 -15.38 -9.83
CA HIS A 54 -1.56 -14.44 -10.68
C HIS A 54 -2.56 -13.63 -9.85
N ASN A 55 -2.43 -12.31 -9.93
CA ASN A 55 -3.41 -11.34 -9.47
C ASN A 55 -4.08 -10.72 -10.70
N GLY A 56 -5.36 -10.97 -10.89
CA GLY A 56 -6.09 -10.49 -12.06
C GLY A 56 -7.25 -11.38 -12.50
N GLU A 57 -7.79 -11.06 -13.67
CA GLU A 57 -8.82 -11.82 -14.38
C GLU A 57 -8.66 -11.61 -15.88
N LEU A 58 -8.65 -12.70 -16.65
CA LEU A 58 -8.47 -12.64 -18.10
C LEU A 58 -9.80 -12.33 -18.79
N VAL A 59 -9.88 -11.17 -19.43
CA VAL A 59 -11.07 -10.75 -20.19
C VAL A 59 -11.44 -11.75 -21.29
N ASN A 60 -10.44 -12.38 -21.93
CA ASN A 60 -10.62 -13.38 -22.98
C ASN A 60 -10.35 -14.83 -22.50
N ALA A 61 -10.60 -15.13 -21.23
CA ALA A 61 -10.39 -16.47 -20.63
C ALA A 61 -11.05 -17.61 -21.42
N GLY A 62 -12.32 -17.45 -21.83
CA GLY A 62 -13.09 -18.49 -22.52
C GLY A 62 -12.44 -18.98 -23.82
N PRO A 63 -12.17 -18.09 -24.80
CA PRO A 63 -11.42 -18.43 -26.01
C PRO A 63 -10.04 -19.05 -25.74
N LEU A 64 -9.27 -18.51 -24.79
CA LEU A 64 -7.95 -19.04 -24.43
C LEU A 64 -8.04 -20.45 -23.84
N ARG A 65 -9.04 -20.70 -22.99
CA ARG A 65 -9.33 -22.02 -22.44
C ARG A 65 -9.61 -23.05 -23.55
N GLN A 66 -10.46 -22.70 -24.50
CA GLN A 66 -10.73 -23.55 -25.67
C GLN A 66 -9.48 -23.81 -26.50
N LYS A 67 -8.62 -22.79 -26.69
CA LYS A 67 -7.34 -22.93 -27.41
C LYS A 67 -6.42 -23.94 -26.72
N VAL A 68 -6.31 -23.89 -25.39
CA VAL A 68 -5.53 -24.85 -24.61
C VAL A 68 -6.13 -26.27 -24.74
N MET A 69 -7.44 -26.42 -24.57
CA MET A 69 -8.10 -27.73 -24.67
C MET A 69 -8.01 -28.36 -26.07
N LYS A 70 -8.05 -27.55 -27.14
CA LYS A 70 -7.87 -28.02 -28.54
C LYS A 70 -6.50 -28.63 -28.81
N ARG A 71 -5.50 -28.40 -27.95
CA ARG A 71 -4.19 -29.06 -28.01
C ARG A 71 -4.15 -30.42 -27.32
N GLY A 72 -5.29 -30.89 -26.80
CA GLY A 72 -5.38 -32.13 -26.04
C GLY A 72 -5.01 -31.98 -24.56
N ILE A 73 -4.88 -30.75 -24.05
CA ILE A 73 -4.55 -30.46 -22.65
C ILE A 73 -5.83 -30.45 -21.81
N GLY A 74 -5.92 -31.36 -20.84
CA GLY A 74 -6.98 -31.35 -19.82
C GLY A 74 -6.74 -30.26 -18.78
N LEU A 75 -7.80 -29.62 -18.32
CA LEU A 75 -7.76 -28.58 -17.29
C LEU A 75 -8.46 -29.06 -16.03
N SER A 76 -7.81 -28.89 -14.88
CA SER A 76 -8.23 -29.41 -13.58
C SER A 76 -9.03 -28.39 -12.77
N THR A 77 -9.01 -27.13 -13.19
CA THR A 77 -9.59 -25.99 -12.47
C THR A 77 -10.39 -25.09 -13.42
N GLY A 78 -11.22 -24.23 -12.84
CA GLY A 78 -11.90 -23.14 -13.55
C GLY A 78 -11.08 -21.85 -13.59
N SER A 79 -9.83 -21.87 -13.10
CA SER A 79 -9.04 -20.66 -12.87
C SER A 79 -8.30 -20.18 -14.12
N ASP A 80 -8.20 -18.86 -14.27
CA ASP A 80 -7.35 -18.25 -15.30
C ASP A 80 -5.87 -18.58 -15.09
N SER A 81 -5.45 -18.74 -13.84
CA SER A 81 -4.06 -19.06 -13.50
C SER A 81 -3.60 -20.39 -14.10
N GLU A 82 -4.46 -21.40 -14.14
CA GLU A 82 -4.17 -22.64 -14.87
C GLU A 82 -4.07 -22.38 -16.37
N VAL A 83 -4.99 -21.62 -16.95
CA VAL A 83 -4.96 -21.28 -18.40
C VAL A 83 -3.65 -20.56 -18.75
N ILE A 84 -3.26 -19.55 -17.96
CA ILE A 84 -1.98 -18.82 -18.11
C ILE A 84 -0.81 -19.78 -18.02
N THR A 85 -0.80 -20.67 -17.02
CA THR A 85 0.29 -21.63 -16.83
C THR A 85 0.40 -22.58 -18.03
N GLN A 86 -0.72 -23.08 -18.54
CA GLN A 86 -0.73 -23.96 -19.70
C GLN A 86 -0.32 -23.23 -20.99
N LEU A 87 -0.67 -21.95 -21.13
CA LEU A 87 -0.18 -21.13 -22.24
C LEU A 87 1.35 -20.93 -22.17
N LEU A 88 1.92 -20.69 -20.98
CA LEU A 88 3.38 -20.61 -20.78
C LEU A 88 4.10 -21.92 -21.14
N CYS A 89 3.44 -23.06 -20.95
CA CYS A 89 3.99 -24.38 -21.29
C CYS A 89 4.05 -24.66 -22.80
N SER A 90 3.40 -23.84 -23.63
CA SER A 90 3.39 -23.99 -25.09
C SER A 90 4.79 -23.81 -25.69
N ILE A 91 5.30 -24.83 -26.37
CA ILE A 91 6.55 -24.73 -27.13
C ILE A 91 6.29 -23.83 -28.35
N PRO A 92 7.13 -22.80 -28.60
CA PRO A 92 7.09 -22.01 -29.83
C PRO A 92 7.12 -22.88 -31.09
N SER A 93 6.49 -22.44 -32.18
CA SER A 93 6.41 -23.21 -33.44
C SER A 93 7.78 -23.53 -34.04
N ASP A 94 8.75 -22.64 -33.82
CA ASP A 94 10.11 -22.76 -34.36
C ASP A 94 10.99 -23.69 -33.49
N GLY A 95 10.43 -24.24 -32.41
CA GLY A 95 11.13 -25.09 -31.45
C GLY A 95 12.03 -24.31 -30.50
N GLU A 96 12.72 -25.04 -29.62
CA GLU A 96 13.63 -24.52 -28.61
C GLU A 96 14.88 -25.42 -28.50
N PRO A 97 15.76 -25.42 -29.51
CA PRO A 97 16.92 -26.31 -29.56
C PRO A 97 17.96 -26.02 -28.48
N ASP A 98 18.05 -24.76 -28.03
CA ASP A 98 19.03 -24.28 -27.05
C ASP A 98 18.44 -24.16 -25.62
N GLY A 99 17.30 -24.81 -25.37
CA GLY A 99 16.58 -24.74 -24.10
C GLY A 99 15.45 -23.69 -24.09
N PRO A 100 14.76 -23.55 -22.95
CA PRO A 100 13.53 -22.75 -22.87
C PRO A 100 13.79 -21.25 -23.07
N ASP A 101 13.07 -20.63 -24.01
CA ASP A 101 13.00 -19.17 -24.14
C ASP A 101 11.80 -18.65 -23.34
N TRP A 102 11.98 -18.54 -22.03
CA TRP A 102 10.96 -18.01 -21.13
C TRP A 102 10.56 -16.57 -21.47
N GLN A 103 11.47 -15.76 -22.00
CA GLN A 103 11.15 -14.39 -22.42
C GLN A 103 10.15 -14.42 -23.59
N ALA A 104 10.39 -15.24 -24.61
CA ALA A 104 9.48 -15.41 -25.73
C ALA A 104 8.15 -16.04 -25.32
N ARG A 105 8.16 -17.05 -24.44
CA ARG A 105 6.94 -17.68 -23.92
C ARG A 105 6.07 -16.70 -23.14
N ILE A 106 6.66 -15.92 -22.23
CA ILE A 106 5.94 -14.88 -21.48
C ILE A 106 5.44 -13.81 -22.44
N ARG A 107 6.26 -13.33 -23.38
CA ARG A 107 5.84 -12.37 -24.41
C ARG A 107 4.66 -12.88 -25.23
N ASN A 108 4.65 -14.16 -25.61
CA ASN A 108 3.54 -14.75 -26.35
C ASN A 108 2.25 -14.75 -25.51
N VAL A 109 2.33 -15.11 -24.22
CA VAL A 109 1.18 -15.02 -23.31
C VAL A 109 0.68 -13.58 -23.22
N MET A 110 1.59 -12.61 -23.12
CA MET A 110 1.22 -11.19 -23.06
C MET A 110 0.55 -10.68 -24.33
N ASN A 111 0.93 -11.20 -25.50
CA ASN A 111 0.30 -10.86 -26.78
C ASN A 111 -1.07 -11.53 -26.98
N GLU A 112 -1.30 -12.68 -26.35
CA GLU A 112 -2.57 -13.42 -26.45
C GLU A 112 -3.62 -12.99 -25.42
N THR A 113 -3.17 -12.38 -24.33
CA THR A 113 -4.03 -11.92 -23.22
C THR A 113 -4.27 -10.42 -23.34
N LEU A 114 -5.52 -9.98 -23.15
CA LEU A 114 -5.87 -8.56 -23.32
C LEU A 114 -5.52 -7.72 -22.10
N MET A 115 -6.09 -8.11 -20.95
CA MET A 115 -5.91 -7.59 -19.60
C MET A 115 -6.80 -8.49 -18.69
N SER A 116 -6.74 -8.44 -17.37
CA SER A 116 -5.93 -7.63 -16.47
C SER A 116 -5.14 -8.57 -15.56
N TYR A 117 -3.81 -8.43 -15.49
CA TYR A 117 -2.98 -9.37 -14.71
C TYR A 117 -1.65 -8.78 -14.25
N SER A 118 -1.21 -9.25 -13.08
CA SER A 118 0.18 -9.24 -12.64
C SER A 118 0.57 -10.66 -12.26
N LEU A 119 1.74 -11.09 -12.71
CA LEU A 119 2.24 -12.45 -12.53
C LEU A 119 3.57 -12.45 -11.80
N VAL A 120 3.74 -13.41 -10.91
CA VAL A 120 5.06 -13.91 -10.52
C VAL A 120 5.18 -15.36 -10.96
N ILE A 121 6.21 -15.65 -11.73
CA ILE A 121 6.47 -16.95 -12.34
C ILE A 121 7.80 -17.45 -11.81
N MET A 122 7.86 -18.68 -11.33
CA MET A 122 9.06 -19.31 -10.82
C MET A 122 9.37 -20.57 -11.61
N THR A 123 10.59 -20.68 -12.12
CA THR A 123 11.06 -21.86 -12.86
C THR A 123 12.59 -21.94 -12.82
N GLY A 124 13.13 -23.14 -12.61
CA GLY A 124 14.56 -23.31 -12.32
C GLY A 124 15.01 -22.42 -11.16
N ASP A 125 16.12 -21.70 -11.36
CA ASP A 125 16.69 -20.75 -10.39
C ASP A 125 16.27 -19.29 -10.68
N CYS A 126 15.17 -19.08 -11.41
CA CYS A 126 14.71 -17.77 -11.87
C CYS A 126 13.29 -17.46 -11.38
N LEU A 127 13.06 -16.18 -11.10
CA LEU A 127 11.73 -15.59 -10.92
C LEU A 127 11.49 -14.50 -11.96
N TYR A 128 10.30 -14.49 -12.54
CA TYR A 128 9.85 -13.45 -13.44
C TYR A 128 8.71 -12.68 -12.82
N ALA A 129 8.82 -11.35 -12.82
CA ALA A 129 7.76 -10.44 -12.45
C ALA A 129 7.22 -9.78 -13.73
N VAL A 130 5.93 -9.93 -13.97
CA VAL A 130 5.29 -9.54 -15.24
C VAL A 130 4.05 -8.73 -14.95
N ARG A 131 3.92 -7.60 -15.64
CA ARG A 131 2.74 -6.74 -15.57
C ARG A 131 2.13 -6.61 -16.97
N ASP A 132 0.81 -6.72 -17.08
CA ASP A 132 0.12 -6.60 -18.37
C ASP A 132 0.47 -5.27 -19.10
N PRO A 133 0.35 -5.18 -20.43
CA PRO A 133 0.73 -3.99 -21.20
C PRO A 133 0.04 -2.69 -20.73
N TYR A 134 -1.19 -2.78 -20.21
CA TYR A 134 -1.94 -1.65 -19.68
C TYR A 134 -1.53 -1.27 -18.26
N GLY A 135 -0.79 -2.14 -17.58
CA GLY A 135 -0.32 -1.93 -16.21
C GLY A 135 -1.45 -2.01 -15.18
N ASN A 136 -2.53 -2.77 -15.45
CA ASN A 136 -3.78 -2.63 -14.70
C ASN A 136 -3.66 -3.03 -13.23
N ARG A 137 -3.05 -4.18 -12.93
CA ARG A 137 -2.82 -4.66 -11.57
C ARG A 137 -1.48 -4.18 -11.01
N PRO A 138 -1.38 -3.90 -9.71
CA PRO A 138 -0.15 -3.41 -9.11
C PRO A 138 0.88 -4.53 -8.95
N LEU A 139 2.14 -4.19 -9.18
CA LEU A 139 3.29 -5.07 -8.95
C LEU A 139 4.53 -4.21 -8.74
N CYS A 140 5.24 -4.43 -7.64
CA CYS A 140 6.40 -3.64 -7.26
C CYS A 140 7.56 -4.50 -6.75
N ILE A 141 8.75 -3.91 -6.76
CA ILE A 141 10.01 -4.54 -6.43
C ILE A 141 10.63 -3.82 -5.23
N GLY A 142 11.11 -4.60 -4.28
CA GLY A 142 11.88 -4.17 -3.12
C GLY A 142 13.24 -4.88 -3.05
N ARG A 143 14.20 -4.23 -2.39
CA ARG A 143 15.54 -4.77 -2.09
C ARG A 143 15.60 -5.21 -0.64
N LEU A 144 15.98 -6.46 -0.40
CA LEU A 144 16.36 -6.92 0.94
C LEU A 144 17.76 -6.41 1.23
N MET A 145 17.91 -5.72 2.35
CA MET A 145 19.18 -5.11 2.76
C MET A 145 19.86 -6.01 3.80
N SER A 146 21.16 -6.25 3.64
CA SER A 146 21.95 -6.97 4.65
C SER A 146 22.08 -6.13 5.93
N GLY A 147 22.03 -6.77 7.10
CA GLY A 147 22.39 -6.12 8.38
C GLY A 147 21.32 -5.26 9.06
N VAL A 148 20.05 -5.29 8.63
CA VAL A 148 18.95 -4.59 9.34
C VAL A 148 18.61 -5.31 10.65
N SER A 149 19.24 -4.90 11.76
CA SER A 149 18.86 -5.37 13.09
C SER A 149 17.66 -4.58 13.62
N PHE A 150 16.52 -5.25 13.79
CA PHE A 150 15.28 -4.68 14.35
C PHE A 150 15.42 -4.18 15.81
N ASN A 151 16.55 -4.44 16.48
CA ASN A 151 16.82 -4.05 17.86
C ASN A 151 17.86 -2.93 18.04
N SER A 152 18.37 -2.35 16.95
CA SER A 152 19.27 -1.19 17.08
C SER A 152 18.44 0.09 17.29
N PRO A 153 18.68 0.85 18.38
CA PRO A 153 18.02 2.14 18.55
C PRO A 153 18.40 3.03 17.38
N VAL A 154 17.40 3.66 16.76
CA VAL A 154 17.56 4.65 15.68
C VAL A 154 18.39 5.82 16.25
N LYS A 155 19.71 5.72 16.15
CA LYS A 155 20.62 6.83 16.34
C LYS A 155 20.66 7.58 15.03
N ASN A 156 20.10 8.79 15.04
CA ASN A 156 20.31 9.89 14.08
C ASN A 156 20.82 9.50 12.69
N GLY A 157 19.92 9.58 11.71
CA GLY A 157 20.29 9.78 10.31
C GLY A 157 20.59 8.50 9.53
N TYR A 158 20.17 8.52 8.29
CA TYR A 158 20.28 7.50 7.25
C TYR A 158 21.73 7.16 6.81
N ASP A 159 22.72 7.21 7.70
CA ASP A 159 24.15 7.24 7.31
C ASP A 159 24.91 5.92 7.51
N SER A 160 24.24 4.79 7.80
CA SER A 160 24.94 3.50 7.94
C SER A 160 24.12 2.26 7.56
N VAL A 161 23.23 2.37 6.57
CA VAL A 161 22.70 1.16 5.92
C VAL A 161 23.77 0.70 4.93
N SER A 162 24.35 -0.47 5.13
CA SER A 162 25.22 -1.08 4.11
C SER A 162 24.46 -1.15 2.78
N GLU A 163 25.08 -0.71 1.69
CA GLU A 163 24.49 -0.77 0.34
C GLU A 163 24.33 -2.21 -0.19
N ASP A 164 24.79 -3.21 0.57
CA ASP A 164 24.78 -4.61 0.18
C ASP A 164 23.35 -5.18 0.14
N ILE A 165 22.92 -5.49 -1.08
CA ILE A 165 21.64 -6.13 -1.37
C ILE A 165 21.76 -7.64 -1.10
N GLU A 166 21.01 -8.13 -0.12
CA GLU A 166 20.93 -9.56 0.21
C GLU A 166 20.02 -10.32 -0.76
N GLY A 167 18.99 -9.64 -1.29
CA GLY A 167 18.04 -10.26 -2.19
C GLY A 167 16.97 -9.31 -2.71
N TRP A 168 16.00 -9.89 -3.42
CA TRP A 168 14.96 -9.17 -4.14
C TRP A 168 13.59 -9.70 -3.76
N VAL A 169 12.63 -8.81 -3.55
CA VAL A 169 11.24 -9.16 -3.26
C VAL A 169 10.34 -8.51 -4.28
N VAL A 170 9.37 -9.27 -4.78
CA VAL A 170 8.31 -8.78 -5.66
C VAL A 170 6.98 -8.98 -4.96
N SER A 171 6.13 -7.96 -4.96
CA SER A 171 4.82 -8.00 -4.30
C SER A 171 3.82 -7.13 -5.02
N SER A 172 2.53 -7.46 -4.91
CA SER A 172 1.45 -6.60 -5.40
C SER A 172 1.50 -5.20 -4.77
N GLU A 173 1.90 -5.11 -3.50
CA GLU A 173 1.89 -3.86 -2.73
C GLU A 173 3.19 -3.65 -1.93
N SER A 174 3.65 -2.40 -1.90
CA SER A 174 4.89 -2.02 -1.19
C SER A 174 4.80 -2.15 0.32
N CYS A 175 3.58 -2.16 0.87
CA CYS A 175 3.34 -2.24 2.32
C CYS A 175 3.90 -3.54 2.95
N SER A 176 4.05 -4.59 2.13
CA SER A 176 4.66 -5.85 2.53
C SER A 176 6.17 -5.76 2.79
N PHE A 177 6.86 -4.78 2.19
CA PHE A 177 8.31 -4.67 2.26
C PHE A 177 8.81 -4.29 3.65
N GLN A 178 8.08 -3.41 4.34
CA GLN A 178 8.45 -2.98 5.69
C GLN A 178 8.54 -4.16 6.67
N SER A 179 7.60 -5.09 6.60
CA SER A 179 7.59 -6.29 7.45
C SER A 179 8.75 -7.26 7.16
N LEU A 180 9.31 -7.20 5.95
CA LEU A 180 10.42 -8.03 5.51
C LEU A 180 11.79 -7.36 5.70
N GLY A 181 11.82 -6.09 6.15
CA GLY A 181 13.04 -5.29 6.13
C GLY A 181 13.51 -4.92 4.72
N ALA A 182 12.63 -5.02 3.71
CA ALA A 182 12.92 -4.64 2.34
C ALA A 182 12.68 -3.14 2.11
N VAL A 183 13.53 -2.51 1.30
CA VAL A 183 13.40 -1.12 0.88
C VAL A 183 12.74 -1.08 -0.50
N TYR A 184 11.65 -0.32 -0.62
CA TYR A 184 10.98 -0.09 -1.91
C TYR A 184 11.97 0.45 -2.95
N GLN A 185 11.96 -0.13 -4.16
CA GLN A 185 12.78 0.37 -5.26
C GLN A 185 11.94 1.02 -6.36
N ARG A 186 11.03 0.26 -6.98
CA ARG A 186 10.17 0.76 -8.07
C ARG A 186 9.01 -0.19 -8.34
N GLU A 187 8.07 0.28 -9.14
CA GLU A 187 7.08 -0.58 -9.79
C GLU A 187 7.65 -1.33 -10.99
N VAL A 188 7.08 -2.50 -11.26
CA VAL A 188 7.16 -3.15 -12.57
C VAL A 188 6.33 -2.29 -13.54
N GLN A 189 6.94 -1.88 -14.64
CA GLN A 189 6.32 -0.99 -15.62
C GLN A 189 5.24 -1.72 -16.43
N PRO A 190 4.25 -1.00 -16.98
CA PRO A 190 3.27 -1.61 -17.88
C PRO A 190 3.94 -2.36 -19.04
N GLY A 191 3.62 -3.64 -19.19
CA GLY A 191 4.19 -4.52 -20.22
C GLY A 191 5.60 -5.04 -19.95
N GLU A 192 6.21 -4.70 -18.81
CA GLU A 192 7.57 -5.11 -18.47
C GLU A 192 7.62 -6.58 -18.03
N ILE A 193 8.64 -7.28 -18.52
CA ILE A 193 9.07 -8.59 -18.05
C ILE A 193 10.40 -8.39 -17.32
N VAL A 194 10.37 -8.57 -16.00
CA VAL A 194 11.56 -8.47 -15.16
C VAL A 194 12.01 -9.87 -14.76
N ARG A 195 13.28 -10.19 -15.01
CA ARG A 195 13.93 -11.43 -14.58
C ARG A 195 14.74 -11.17 -13.32
N VAL A 196 14.53 -12.00 -12.32
CA VAL A 196 15.23 -12.00 -11.03
C VAL A 196 15.99 -13.31 -10.92
N THR A 197 17.30 -13.21 -10.69
CA THR A 197 18.22 -14.32 -10.50
C THR A 197 19.11 -14.07 -9.28
N LYS A 198 19.95 -15.05 -8.91
CA LYS A 198 20.99 -14.86 -7.90
C LYS A 198 21.98 -13.73 -8.22
N ASP A 199 22.17 -13.44 -9.51
CA ASP A 199 23.15 -12.45 -9.99
C ASP A 199 22.54 -11.03 -10.07
N GLY A 200 21.23 -10.90 -9.84
CA GLY A 200 20.53 -9.62 -9.81
C GLY A 200 19.22 -9.62 -10.57
N ILE A 201 18.75 -8.40 -10.86
CA ILE A 201 17.47 -8.12 -11.52
C ILE A 201 17.68 -7.41 -12.85
N GLU A 202 16.92 -7.80 -13.87
CA GLU A 202 17.05 -7.26 -15.22
C GLU A 202 15.67 -7.12 -15.90
N SER A 203 15.42 -5.99 -16.56
CA SER A 203 14.29 -5.83 -17.47
C SER A 203 14.65 -6.43 -18.83
N ILE A 204 14.10 -7.60 -19.14
CA ILE A 204 14.48 -8.35 -20.35
C ILE A 204 13.55 -8.08 -21.54
N CYS A 205 12.36 -7.51 -21.33
CA CYS A 205 11.44 -7.17 -22.40
C CYS A 205 10.40 -6.14 -21.92
N VAL A 206 9.91 -5.32 -22.86
CA VAL A 206 8.71 -4.50 -22.66
C VAL A 206 7.78 -4.75 -23.84
N VAL A 207 6.57 -5.24 -23.56
CA VAL A 207 5.51 -5.44 -24.55
C VAL A 207 4.68 -4.17 -24.64
N SER A 208 4.65 -3.56 -25.82
CA SER A 208 3.87 -2.33 -26.07
C SER A 208 2.36 -2.60 -26.02
N ARG A 209 1.60 -1.61 -25.55
CA ARG A 209 0.13 -1.64 -25.66
C ARG A 209 -0.31 -1.63 -27.12
N PRO A 210 -1.39 -2.34 -27.46
CA PRO A 210 -2.05 -2.19 -28.75
C PRO A 210 -2.34 -0.71 -29.05
N ASN A 211 -2.16 -0.31 -30.31
CA ASN A 211 -2.49 1.04 -30.83
C ASN A 211 -1.89 2.23 -30.05
N GLN A 212 -0.89 2.00 -29.18
CA GLN A 212 -0.35 3.01 -28.27
C GLN A 212 -1.41 3.62 -27.32
N ASP A 213 -2.41 2.82 -26.92
CA ASP A 213 -3.42 3.21 -25.95
C ASP A 213 -2.80 3.76 -24.64
N PRO A 214 -3.52 4.61 -23.89
CA PRO A 214 -3.06 5.05 -22.58
C PRO A 214 -2.98 3.88 -21.58
N PRO A 215 -2.12 3.98 -20.54
CA PRO A 215 -2.14 3.04 -19.43
C PRO A 215 -3.51 3.05 -18.72
N ALA A 216 -3.88 1.93 -18.12
CA ALA A 216 -5.17 1.75 -17.46
C ALA A 216 -5.00 1.09 -16.09
N PHE A 217 -4.26 1.74 -15.18
CA PHE A 217 -4.13 1.29 -13.79
C PHE A 217 -5.50 1.23 -13.09
N CYS A 218 -5.73 0.21 -12.28
CA CYS A 218 -7.03 0.02 -11.63
C CYS A 218 -7.27 1.08 -10.54
N ILE A 219 -8.16 2.04 -10.84
CA ILE A 219 -8.51 3.11 -9.89
C ILE A 219 -9.08 2.59 -8.56
N PHE A 220 -9.67 1.40 -8.54
CA PHE A 220 -10.24 0.79 -7.32
C PHE A 220 -9.18 0.39 -6.29
N GLU A 221 -7.92 0.23 -6.69
CA GLU A 221 -6.80 0.08 -5.76
C GLU A 221 -6.71 1.30 -4.85
N TYR A 222 -6.79 2.51 -5.42
CA TYR A 222 -6.82 3.75 -4.64
C TYR A 222 -8.12 3.93 -3.85
N VAL A 223 -9.27 3.57 -4.43
CA VAL A 223 -10.57 3.77 -3.76
C VAL A 223 -10.68 2.92 -2.49
N TYR A 224 -10.31 1.64 -2.56
CA TYR A 224 -10.61 0.71 -1.48
C TYR A 224 -9.59 -0.43 -1.31
N PHE A 225 -9.19 -1.07 -2.41
CA PHE A 225 -8.60 -2.41 -2.32
C PHE A 225 -7.20 -2.42 -1.69
N ALA A 226 -6.34 -1.48 -2.07
CA ALA A 226 -4.99 -1.38 -1.54
C ALA A 226 -4.96 -0.90 -0.09
N ARG A 227 -3.91 -1.29 0.65
CA ARG A 227 -3.63 -0.75 1.97
C ARG A 227 -3.23 0.72 1.87
N ALA A 228 -3.62 1.53 2.85
CA ALA A 228 -3.46 2.98 2.77
C ALA A 228 -1.98 3.44 2.74
N ASP A 229 -1.07 2.68 3.34
CA ASP A 229 0.37 2.95 3.38
C ASP A 229 1.16 2.32 2.20
N SER A 230 0.47 1.74 1.22
CA SER A 230 1.07 1.31 -0.04
C SER A 230 1.41 2.50 -0.94
N ILE A 231 2.52 2.37 -1.68
CA ILE A 231 2.97 3.28 -2.73
C ILE A 231 2.54 2.67 -4.09
N MET A 232 1.80 3.44 -4.88
CA MET A 232 1.35 3.09 -6.24
C MET A 232 1.50 4.32 -7.14
N GLU A 233 2.01 4.15 -8.36
CA GLU A 233 2.31 5.23 -9.31
C GLU A 233 3.08 6.41 -8.68
N GLY A 234 4.03 6.10 -7.81
CA GLY A 234 4.88 7.09 -7.13
C GLY A 234 4.20 7.87 -5.98
N GLN A 235 3.01 7.46 -5.53
CA GLN A 235 2.26 8.14 -4.48
C GLN A 235 1.67 7.19 -3.45
N MET A 236 1.52 7.65 -2.22
CA MET A 236 0.89 6.87 -1.14
C MET A 236 -0.63 6.88 -1.28
N VAL A 237 -1.25 5.70 -1.15
CA VAL A 237 -2.71 5.51 -1.26
C VAL A 237 -3.48 6.38 -0.25
N TYR A 238 -2.98 6.52 0.98
CA TYR A 238 -3.55 7.37 2.03
C TYR A 238 -3.67 8.82 1.57
N SER A 239 -2.61 9.35 0.95
CA SER A 239 -2.60 10.72 0.43
C SER A 239 -3.58 10.92 -0.71
N VAL A 240 -3.75 9.91 -1.58
CA VAL A 240 -4.77 9.94 -2.65
C VAL A 240 -6.17 10.00 -2.04
N ARG A 241 -6.49 9.12 -1.07
CA ARG A 241 -7.80 9.09 -0.40
C ARG A 241 -8.11 10.40 0.33
N MET A 242 -7.12 11.00 1.00
CA MET A 242 -7.24 12.35 1.57
C MET A 242 -7.61 13.39 0.50
N ARG A 243 -6.95 13.36 -0.66
CA ARG A 243 -7.28 14.29 -1.76
C ARG A 243 -8.66 14.04 -2.34
N CYS A 244 -9.12 12.78 -2.44
CA CYS A 244 -10.50 12.46 -2.82
C CYS A 244 -11.50 13.10 -1.84
N GLY A 245 -11.24 13.00 -0.53
CA GLY A 245 -12.03 13.69 0.49
C GLY A 245 -12.09 15.20 0.31
N ARG A 246 -10.94 15.83 0.07
CA ARG A 246 -10.87 17.27 -0.23
C ARG A 246 -11.64 17.64 -1.50
N GLN A 247 -11.55 16.81 -2.53
CA GLN A 247 -12.26 17.02 -3.78
C GLN A 247 -13.77 16.93 -3.59
N LEU A 248 -14.24 15.94 -2.82
CA LEU A 248 -15.65 15.80 -2.48
C LEU A 248 -16.19 17.03 -1.72
N ALA A 249 -15.41 17.61 -0.81
CA ALA A 249 -15.81 18.83 -0.11
C ALA A 249 -15.94 20.06 -1.04
N LYS A 250 -15.22 20.09 -2.16
CA LYS A 250 -15.36 21.14 -3.18
C LYS A 250 -16.58 20.91 -4.07
N GLU A 251 -16.82 19.67 -4.45
CA GLU A 251 -17.92 19.28 -5.34
C GLU A 251 -19.28 19.30 -4.63
N ALA A 252 -19.30 18.93 -3.36
CA ALA A 252 -20.49 18.83 -2.53
C ALA A 252 -20.23 19.33 -1.09
N PRO A 253 -20.03 20.66 -0.91
CA PRO A 253 -19.90 21.25 0.42
C PRO A 253 -21.23 21.19 1.19
N VAL A 254 -21.15 21.07 2.51
CA VAL A 254 -22.31 21.16 3.41
C VAL A 254 -21.91 21.82 4.73
N GLU A 255 -22.81 22.60 5.32
CA GLU A 255 -22.67 23.05 6.71
C GLU A 255 -22.95 21.87 7.64
N ALA A 256 -21.95 21.43 8.41
CA ALA A 256 -22.08 20.29 9.30
C ALA A 256 -21.28 20.46 10.59
N ASP A 257 -21.85 20.05 11.72
CA ASP A 257 -21.16 20.11 13.01
C ASP A 257 -20.06 19.04 13.14
N LEU A 258 -20.22 17.91 12.45
CA LEU A 258 -19.34 16.76 12.53
C LEU A 258 -19.15 16.10 11.16
N VAL A 259 -17.90 15.74 10.86
CA VAL A 259 -17.55 14.82 9.78
C VAL A 259 -17.12 13.50 10.41
N SER A 260 -17.86 12.44 10.10
CA SER A 260 -17.56 11.08 10.55
C SER A 260 -17.25 10.18 9.35
N THR A 261 -16.77 8.97 9.60
CA THR A 261 -16.39 8.00 8.58
C THR A 261 -17.04 6.64 8.85
N VAL A 262 -17.28 5.88 7.78
CA VAL A 262 -17.53 4.44 7.91
C VAL A 262 -16.17 3.76 7.87
N PRO A 263 -15.67 3.24 9.00
CA PRO A 263 -14.33 2.69 9.07
C PRO A 263 -14.16 1.43 8.22
N GLU A 264 -12.97 1.10 7.75
CA GLU A 264 -11.69 1.79 8.00
C GLU A 264 -11.20 2.58 6.77
N SER A 265 -11.54 2.13 5.56
CA SER A 265 -10.96 2.64 4.31
C SER A 265 -11.30 4.11 4.02
N ALA A 266 -12.44 4.60 4.52
CA ALA A 266 -12.89 5.97 4.29
C ALA A 266 -12.29 6.99 5.27
N THR A 267 -11.60 6.56 6.34
CA THR A 267 -10.99 7.44 7.34
C THR A 267 -10.12 8.56 6.73
N PRO A 268 -9.20 8.29 5.78
CA PRO A 268 -8.42 9.36 5.16
C PRO A 268 -9.30 10.31 4.32
N ALA A 269 -10.31 9.79 3.63
CA ALA A 269 -11.22 10.65 2.85
C ALA A 269 -12.05 11.56 3.77
N ALA A 270 -12.58 11.06 4.88
CA ALA A 270 -13.30 11.88 5.86
C ALA A 270 -12.39 12.97 6.48
N MET A 271 -11.14 12.63 6.82
CA MET A 271 -10.16 13.61 7.28
C MET A 271 -9.87 14.69 6.22
N GLY A 272 -9.73 14.28 4.95
CA GLY A 272 -9.56 15.18 3.82
C GLY A 272 -10.76 16.11 3.62
N TYR A 273 -11.98 15.58 3.74
CA TYR A 273 -13.21 16.38 3.64
C TYR A 273 -13.30 17.38 4.80
N ALA A 274 -13.10 16.93 6.04
CA ALA A 274 -13.14 17.76 7.23
C ALA A 274 -12.18 18.96 7.12
N GLN A 275 -10.96 18.74 6.63
CA GLN A 275 -9.97 19.81 6.39
C GLN A 275 -10.44 20.93 5.46
N GLN A 276 -11.38 20.69 4.56
CA GLN A 276 -11.89 21.71 3.63
C GLN A 276 -13.11 22.46 4.16
N VAL A 277 -13.86 21.86 5.09
CA VAL A 277 -15.10 22.47 5.61
C VAL A 277 -14.86 23.11 6.97
N HIS A 278 -14.20 22.43 7.91
CA HIS A 278 -14.00 22.94 9.27
C HIS A 278 -12.65 22.54 9.86
N ILE A 279 -11.95 23.48 10.49
CA ILE A 279 -10.81 23.19 11.37
C ILE A 279 -11.29 23.24 12.82
N ARG A 280 -11.23 22.11 13.51
CA ARG A 280 -11.53 22.02 14.95
C ARG A 280 -10.24 21.68 15.70
N VAL A 281 -9.82 22.55 16.61
CA VAL A 281 -8.60 22.34 17.42
C VAL A 281 -9.01 21.92 18.82
N ALA A 282 -8.66 20.70 19.22
CA ALA A 282 -8.97 20.13 20.54
C ALA A 282 -8.11 20.70 21.69
N SER A 283 -7.77 21.98 21.58
CA SER A 283 -7.06 22.78 22.57
C SER A 283 -7.48 24.25 22.38
N PRO A 284 -7.53 25.06 23.45
CA PRO A 284 -7.59 26.50 23.33
C PRO A 284 -6.36 27.04 22.60
N PRO A 285 -6.45 28.24 21.99
CA PRO A 285 -5.30 28.87 21.38
C PRO A 285 -4.23 29.18 22.43
N VAL A 286 -2.99 28.82 22.16
CA VAL A 286 -1.85 29.23 22.99
C VAL A 286 -1.54 30.70 22.69
N LYS A 287 -1.76 31.57 23.68
CA LYS A 287 -1.65 33.02 23.55
C LYS A 287 -0.52 33.62 24.36
N ASN A 288 0.10 32.87 25.27
CA ASN A 288 1.14 33.38 26.15
C ASN A 288 2.29 32.36 26.27
N PRO A 289 3.53 32.84 26.44
CA PRO A 289 4.68 31.98 26.71
C PRO A 289 4.52 31.25 28.06
N CYS A 290 5.26 30.16 28.23
CA CYS A 290 5.30 29.44 29.51
C CYS A 290 6.53 29.87 30.32
N TYR A 291 6.32 30.14 31.61
CA TYR A 291 7.39 30.41 32.58
C TYR A 291 7.52 29.28 33.62
N MET A 292 6.86 28.14 33.37
CA MET A 292 6.83 26.96 34.24
C MET A 292 7.64 25.79 33.66
N GLY A 293 8.59 26.08 32.75
CA GLY A 293 9.55 25.11 32.23
C GLY A 293 9.22 24.46 30.87
N ILE A 294 8.15 24.88 30.18
CA ILE A 294 7.87 24.45 28.80
C ILE A 294 8.36 25.52 27.82
N ASN A 295 9.11 25.12 26.80
CA ASN A 295 9.54 26.05 25.75
C ASN A 295 8.34 26.41 24.85
N ILE A 296 7.78 27.61 25.03
CA ILE A 296 6.76 28.20 24.17
C ILE A 296 7.33 29.48 23.58
N PRO A 297 7.19 29.73 22.26
CA PRO A 297 7.63 30.96 21.60
C PRO A 297 7.11 32.25 22.25
N THR A 298 7.68 33.40 21.88
CA THR A 298 7.21 34.68 22.43
C THR A 298 5.77 34.96 22.03
N LYS A 299 5.14 35.90 22.74
CA LYS A 299 3.76 36.29 22.49
C LYS A 299 3.56 36.75 21.03
N GLU A 300 4.54 37.43 20.48
CA GLU A 300 4.55 37.95 19.12
C GLU A 300 4.74 36.84 18.09
N GLU A 301 5.39 35.73 18.41
CA GLU A 301 5.61 34.60 17.52
C GLU A 301 4.40 33.65 17.42
N LEU A 302 3.53 33.68 18.43
CA LEU A 302 2.33 32.85 18.47
C LEU A 302 1.27 33.31 17.46
N ILE A 303 0.93 32.45 16.50
CA ILE A 303 -0.01 32.75 15.42
C ILE A 303 -1.39 33.19 15.93
N ALA A 304 -1.82 32.66 17.08
CA ALA A 304 -3.09 33.00 17.71
C ALA A 304 -3.16 34.43 18.27
N ASN A 305 -2.04 35.15 18.33
CA ASN A 305 -1.98 36.57 18.63
C ASN A 305 -1.83 37.45 17.37
N ARG A 306 -1.55 36.84 16.21
CA ARG A 306 -1.40 37.55 14.93
C ARG A 306 -2.67 37.51 14.08
N LEU A 307 -3.39 36.40 14.10
CA LEU A 307 -4.57 36.18 13.27
C LEU A 307 -5.76 35.73 14.11
N GLU A 308 -6.91 36.35 13.86
CA GLU A 308 -8.19 35.87 14.34
C GLU A 308 -8.54 34.52 13.70
N ALA A 309 -9.30 33.68 14.40
CA ALA A 309 -9.63 32.32 13.97
C ALA A 309 -10.28 32.29 12.57
N THR A 310 -11.14 33.25 12.25
CA THR A 310 -11.77 33.38 10.92
C THR A 310 -10.74 33.63 9.81
N LYS A 311 -9.83 34.59 10.01
CA LYS A 311 -8.75 34.88 9.06
C LYS A 311 -7.77 33.72 8.93
N LEU A 312 -7.52 32.99 10.03
CA LEU A 312 -6.68 31.80 10.01
C LEU A 312 -7.34 30.67 9.22
N ALA A 313 -8.67 30.49 9.36
CA ALA A 313 -9.43 29.55 8.54
C ALA A 313 -9.32 29.89 7.05
N GLU A 314 -9.52 31.16 6.68
CA GLU A 314 -9.35 31.66 5.31
C GLU A 314 -7.95 31.38 4.76
N CYS A 315 -6.89 31.70 5.52
CA CYS A 315 -5.50 31.44 5.12
C CYS A 315 -5.22 29.95 4.89
N LEU A 316 -5.92 29.07 5.62
CA LEU A 316 -5.77 27.61 5.52
C LEU A 316 -6.75 26.99 4.50
N GLY A 317 -7.64 27.78 3.90
CA GLY A 317 -8.64 27.31 2.94
C GLY A 317 -9.78 26.50 3.57
N ALA A 318 -10.17 26.81 4.82
CA ALA A 318 -11.29 26.20 5.52
C ALA A 318 -12.44 27.22 5.72
N THR A 319 -13.69 26.74 5.74
CA THR A 319 -14.88 27.60 5.95
C THR A 319 -14.91 28.19 7.36
N SER A 320 -14.48 27.45 8.38
CA SER A 320 -14.36 27.99 9.74
C SER A 320 -13.29 27.29 10.56
N LEU A 321 -12.81 27.98 11.60
CA LEU A 321 -11.88 27.44 12.58
C LEU A 321 -12.41 27.72 13.99
N VAL A 322 -12.52 26.67 14.80
CA VAL A 322 -12.96 26.78 16.20
C VAL A 322 -12.00 26.02 17.11
N TYR A 323 -11.58 26.69 18.16
CA TYR A 323 -10.78 26.12 19.24
C TYR A 323 -11.70 25.61 20.35
N LEU A 324 -11.27 24.54 21.03
CA LEU A 324 -11.83 24.15 22.32
C LEU A 324 -11.71 25.33 23.31
N THR A 325 -12.72 25.57 24.13
CA THR A 325 -12.67 26.62 25.15
C THR A 325 -11.75 26.22 26.31
N VAL A 326 -11.19 27.19 27.03
CA VAL A 326 -10.38 26.90 28.23
C VAL A 326 -11.18 26.13 29.28
N ASP A 327 -12.45 26.47 29.46
CA ASP A 327 -13.35 25.79 30.38
C ASP A 327 -13.66 24.36 29.91
N GLY A 328 -13.89 24.17 28.60
CA GLY A 328 -14.09 22.85 28.01
C GLY A 328 -12.87 21.94 28.17
N LEU A 329 -11.66 22.47 27.95
CA LEU A 329 -10.41 21.76 28.22
C LEU A 329 -10.29 21.38 29.70
N THR A 330 -10.56 22.33 30.60
CA THR A 330 -10.45 22.11 32.05
C THR A 330 -11.47 21.07 32.53
N LEU A 331 -12.68 21.09 31.99
CA LEU A 331 -13.72 20.09 32.27
C LEU A 331 -13.27 18.70 31.81
N ALA A 332 -12.83 18.57 30.56
CA ALA A 332 -12.40 17.30 29.98
C ALA A 332 -11.21 16.68 30.73
N VAL A 333 -10.24 17.49 31.16
CA VAL A 333 -9.10 17.01 31.97
C VAL A 333 -9.53 16.54 33.35
N ARG A 334 -10.51 17.22 33.98
CA ARG A 334 -10.98 16.90 35.33
C ARG A 334 -11.91 15.69 35.40
N GLU A 335 -12.60 15.38 34.31
CA GLU A 335 -13.65 14.34 34.26
C GLU A 335 -13.17 12.96 34.75
N GLY A 336 -11.91 12.60 34.48
CA GLY A 336 -11.31 11.33 34.89
C GLY A 336 -10.58 11.33 36.25
N ILE A 337 -10.59 12.42 37.01
CA ILE A 337 -9.80 12.54 38.25
C ILE A 337 -10.67 12.20 39.48
N GLU A 338 -10.36 11.08 40.14
CA GLU A 338 -11.14 10.48 41.24
C GLU A 338 -11.39 11.44 42.43
N ASN A 339 -10.46 12.35 42.73
CA ASN A 339 -10.54 13.32 43.84
C ASN A 339 -10.99 14.73 43.42
N SER A 340 -11.68 14.90 42.29
CA SER A 340 -12.14 16.22 41.81
C SER A 340 -13.19 16.89 42.70
N LYS A 341 -13.81 16.16 43.64
CA LYS A 341 -14.92 16.63 44.50
C LYS A 341 -14.51 17.21 45.86
N ASP A 342 -13.28 16.97 46.33
CA ASP A 342 -12.76 17.52 47.59
C ASP A 342 -11.49 18.34 47.32
N ASN A 343 -11.54 19.63 47.64
CA ASN A 343 -10.43 20.59 47.55
C ASN A 343 -9.71 20.71 46.19
N GLY A 344 -10.39 21.34 45.23
CA GLY A 344 -9.77 22.24 44.26
C GLY A 344 -8.66 21.66 43.39
N VAL A 345 -8.96 20.69 42.51
CA VAL A 345 -8.04 20.28 41.44
C VAL A 345 -7.81 21.46 40.48
N GLY A 346 -6.70 22.17 40.66
CA GLY A 346 -6.28 23.28 39.82
C GLY A 346 -5.34 22.83 38.71
N HIS A 347 -5.56 23.31 37.48
CA HIS A 347 -4.59 23.17 36.39
C HIS A 347 -4.08 24.56 36.00
N CYS A 348 -2.76 24.68 35.83
CA CYS A 348 -2.20 25.91 35.28
C CYS A 348 -2.68 26.09 33.84
N THR A 349 -3.37 27.19 33.55
CA THR A 349 -3.84 27.55 32.20
C THR A 349 -3.12 28.78 31.65
N ALA A 350 -1.99 29.16 32.24
CA ALA A 350 -1.36 30.45 32.01
C ALA A 350 -0.97 30.68 30.54
N CYS A 351 -0.52 29.65 29.83
CA CYS A 351 -0.20 29.73 28.41
C CYS A 351 -1.42 30.05 27.53
N LEU A 352 -2.63 29.78 28.03
CA LEU A 352 -3.91 29.97 27.35
C LEU A 352 -4.61 31.26 27.81
N THR A 353 -4.54 31.57 29.10
CA THR A 353 -5.30 32.68 29.74
C THR A 353 -4.47 33.90 30.10
N GLY A 354 -3.14 33.75 30.21
CA GLY A 354 -2.23 34.76 30.75
C GLY A 354 -2.28 34.90 32.27
N LYS A 355 -3.08 34.09 32.96
CA LYS A 355 -3.18 34.09 34.43
C LYS A 355 -2.19 33.09 35.01
N TYR A 356 -1.02 33.58 35.40
CA TYR A 356 0.01 32.75 36.03
C TYR A 356 -0.34 32.48 37.49
N PRO A 357 -0.05 31.27 38.00
CA PRO A 357 -0.36 30.90 39.39
C PRO A 357 0.52 31.63 40.42
N VAL A 358 1.59 32.28 39.95
CA VAL A 358 2.52 33.09 40.74
C VAL A 358 2.66 34.45 40.10
N ASN A 359 2.96 35.46 40.92
CA ASN A 359 3.35 36.77 40.40
C ASN A 359 4.69 36.64 39.69
N LEU A 360 4.74 37.20 38.50
CA LEU A 360 5.94 37.26 37.68
C LEU A 360 6.61 38.61 37.96
N GLU A 361 7.76 38.59 38.62
CA GLU A 361 8.58 39.78 38.87
C GLU A 361 9.56 39.97 37.72
N TRP A 362 9.16 40.74 36.71
CA TRP A 362 10.08 41.24 35.68
C TRP A 362 9.47 42.42 34.94
#